data_AF-A0A3Q4EGE1-F1
#
_entry.id   AF-A0A3Q4EGE1-F1
#
_cell.length_a   1.000
_cell.length_b   1.000
_cell.length_c   1.000
_cell.angle_alpha   90.00
_cell.angle_beta   90.00
_cell.angle_gamma   90.00
#
_symmetry.space_group_name_H-M   'P 1'
#
loop_
_entity.id
_entity.type
_entity.pdbx_description
1 polymer ?
#
loop_
_entity_poly.entity_id
_entity_poly.type
_entity_poly.pdbx_seq_one_letter_code
_entity_poly.pdbx_strand_id
1 'polypeptide(L)'
;MKMANMDFVFDRMFTNPLDSSGKPLLKESDIDLLYFADVCAGPGGFSEYVLWRKKWHAKGFGMTLKGPNDFKLEDFYSASSELFEPYYGEGGVDGDGDITRPENINAFRNFVLDNTDRKGVHFVMADGGFSVEGQENLQEILSKQLLLCQFLMALSVVRTGGHFV
;
A
#
# COMPACT_ATOMS: atom_id res chain seq x y z
N MET A 1 -8.32 9.99 -6.44
CA MET A 1 -8.27 10.28 -7.89
C MET A 1 -6.92 10.06 -8.55
N LYS A 2 -5.76 10.40 -7.92
CA LYS A 2 -4.43 10.16 -8.51
C LYS A 2 -4.24 8.71 -9.00
N MET A 3 -4.53 7.71 -8.17
CA MET A 3 -4.43 6.30 -8.58
C MET A 3 -5.34 5.91 -9.74
N ALA A 4 -6.55 6.46 -9.83
CA ALA A 4 -7.42 6.21 -10.97
C ALA A 4 -6.81 6.71 -12.28
N ASN A 5 -6.14 7.87 -12.24
CA ASN A 5 -5.42 8.42 -13.38
C ASN A 5 -4.19 7.59 -13.71
N MET A 6 -3.33 7.28 -12.72
CA MET A 6 -2.08 6.55 -12.97
C MET A 6 -2.35 5.13 -13.43
N ASP A 7 -3.31 4.43 -12.83
CA ASP A 7 -3.72 3.09 -13.27
C ASP A 7 -4.25 3.08 -14.71
N PHE A 8 -4.85 4.17 -15.19
CA PHE A 8 -5.19 4.29 -16.63
C PHE A 8 -3.94 4.57 -17.49
N VAL A 9 -3.09 5.51 -17.07
CA VAL A 9 -1.88 5.91 -17.82
C VAL A 9 -0.90 4.76 -17.98
N PHE A 10 -0.82 3.88 -16.98
CA PHE A 10 0.06 2.71 -16.99
C PHE A 10 -0.69 1.41 -17.28
N ASP A 11 -1.65 1.46 -18.20
CA ASP A 11 -2.30 0.28 -18.80
C ASP A 11 -2.83 -0.75 -17.79
N ARG A 12 -3.41 -0.28 -16.69
CA ARG A 12 -3.97 -1.10 -15.60
C ARG A 12 -2.93 -1.96 -14.88
N MET A 13 -1.65 -1.60 -14.90
CA MET A 13 -0.60 -2.40 -14.24
C MET A 13 -0.86 -2.68 -12.76
N PHE A 14 -1.62 -1.85 -12.05
CA PHE A 14 -1.95 -2.07 -10.64
C PHE A 14 -3.19 -2.95 -10.47
N THR A 15 -4.27 -2.66 -11.20
CA THR A 15 -5.55 -3.38 -11.03
C THR A 15 -5.65 -4.66 -11.87
N ASN A 16 -4.79 -4.82 -12.88
CA ASN A 16 -4.67 -6.00 -13.72
C ASN A 16 -3.18 -6.26 -14.09
N PRO A 17 -2.34 -6.61 -13.10
CA PRO A 17 -0.91 -6.79 -13.33
C PRO A 17 -0.62 -7.96 -14.28
N LEU A 18 0.38 -7.79 -15.15
CA LEU A 18 0.82 -8.78 -16.13
C LEU A 18 2.21 -9.32 -15.77
N ASP A 19 2.50 -10.55 -16.17
CA ASP A 19 3.85 -11.11 -16.14
C ASP A 19 4.74 -10.51 -17.25
N SER A 20 6.02 -10.89 -17.26
CA SER A 20 6.99 -10.45 -18.27
C SER A 20 6.67 -10.91 -19.70
N SER A 21 5.75 -11.86 -19.87
CA SER A 21 5.24 -12.33 -21.17
C SER A 21 3.93 -11.65 -21.58
N GLY A 22 3.45 -10.67 -20.80
CA GLY A 22 2.21 -9.96 -21.05
C GLY A 22 0.93 -10.74 -20.69
N LYS A 23 1.04 -11.81 -19.89
CA LYS A 23 -0.13 -12.57 -19.43
C LYS A 23 -0.61 -12.07 -18.07
N PRO A 24 -1.93 -12.01 -17.82
CA PRO A 24 -2.45 -11.64 -16.51
C PRO A 24 -1.91 -12.54 -15.40
N LEU A 25 -1.45 -11.92 -14.30
CA LEU A 25 -1.04 -12.65 -13.09
C LEU A 25 -2.24 -13.27 -12.36
N LEU A 26 -3.43 -12.69 -12.54
CA LEU A 26 -4.68 -13.16 -11.97
C LEU A 26 -5.54 -13.77 -13.07
N LYS A 27 -6.01 -14.99 -12.88
CA LYS A 27 -6.95 -15.65 -13.81
C LYS A 27 -8.38 -15.38 -13.36
N GLU A 28 -9.23 -14.93 -14.28
CA GLU A 28 -10.65 -14.62 -14.00
C GLU A 28 -11.47 -15.83 -13.52
N SER A 29 -11.00 -17.05 -13.77
CA SER A 29 -11.67 -18.30 -13.38
C SER A 29 -11.27 -18.82 -11.99
N ASP A 30 -10.18 -18.30 -11.42
CA ASP A 30 -9.65 -18.76 -10.13
C ASP A 30 -10.03 -17.77 -9.02
N ILE A 31 -10.13 -18.25 -7.77
CA ILE A 31 -10.39 -17.44 -6.56
C ILE A 31 -9.11 -16.63 -6.18
N ASP A 32 -8.32 -16.22 -7.17
CA ASP A 32 -7.03 -15.57 -6.97
C ASP A 32 -7.26 -14.09 -6.60
N LEU A 33 -6.80 -13.73 -5.40
CA LEU A 33 -6.92 -12.37 -4.88
C LEU A 33 -5.77 -11.47 -5.36
N LEU A 34 -6.11 -10.25 -5.78
CA LEU A 34 -5.15 -9.18 -5.94
C LEU A 34 -4.68 -8.67 -4.58
N TYR A 35 -3.51 -9.11 -4.13
CA TYR A 35 -2.85 -8.55 -2.95
C TYR A 35 -2.14 -7.24 -3.27
N PHE A 36 -2.35 -6.22 -2.45
CA PHE A 36 -1.65 -4.92 -2.52
C PHE A 36 -1.33 -4.39 -1.12
N ALA A 37 -0.39 -3.46 -1.03
CA ALA A 37 -0.14 -2.72 0.21
C ALA A 37 -0.14 -1.20 -0.05
N ASP A 38 -0.56 -0.44 0.95
CA ASP A 38 -0.70 1.01 0.91
C ASP A 38 -0.05 1.61 2.16
N VAL A 39 1.10 2.27 2.01
CA VAL A 39 1.92 2.77 3.12
C VAL A 39 1.99 4.29 3.13
N CYS A 40 2.07 4.88 4.33
CA CYS A 40 1.94 6.32 4.53
C CYS A 40 0.66 6.90 3.92
N ALA A 41 -0.43 6.13 4.02
CA ALA A 41 -1.56 6.21 3.11
C ALA A 41 -2.83 6.81 3.69
N GLY A 42 -2.84 7.23 4.96
CA GLY A 42 -4.03 7.81 5.55
C GLY A 42 -4.47 9.09 4.82
N PRO A 43 -5.77 9.27 4.52
CA PRO A 43 -6.91 8.51 5.02
C PRO A 43 -7.30 7.24 4.22
N GLY A 44 -6.59 6.90 3.14
CA GLY A 44 -6.77 5.64 2.40
C GLY A 44 -7.33 5.77 0.98
N GLY A 45 -7.32 6.96 0.37
CA GLY A 45 -7.95 7.19 -0.94
C GLY A 45 -7.33 6.40 -2.11
N PHE A 46 -6.11 5.89 -1.97
CA PHE A 46 -5.49 5.00 -2.96
C PHE A 46 -6.07 3.59 -2.86
N SER A 47 -6.08 3.03 -1.65
CA SER A 47 -6.78 1.79 -1.32
C SER A 47 -8.27 1.82 -1.71
N GLU A 48 -8.97 2.92 -1.45
CA GLU A 48 -10.37 3.09 -1.83
C GLU A 48 -10.56 2.87 -3.34
N TYR A 49 -9.70 3.45 -4.18
CA TYR A 49 -9.76 3.25 -5.63
C TYR A 49 -9.57 1.79 -6.03
N VAL A 50 -8.55 1.12 -5.48
CA VAL A 50 -8.24 -0.28 -5.81
C VAL A 50 -9.42 -1.18 -5.43
N LEU A 51 -9.94 -1.02 -4.22
CA LEU A 51 -11.07 -1.79 -3.70
C LEU A 51 -12.36 -1.48 -4.45
N TRP A 52 -12.59 -0.22 -4.81
CA TRP A 52 -13.71 0.14 -5.68
C TRP A 52 -13.63 -0.54 -7.05
N ARG A 53 -12.44 -0.62 -7.65
CA ARG A 53 -12.23 -1.23 -8.96
C ARG A 53 -12.34 -2.75 -8.92
N LYS A 54 -11.73 -3.39 -7.91
CA LYS A 54 -11.58 -4.85 -7.83
C LYS A 54 -12.63 -5.54 -6.99
N LYS A 55 -13.39 -4.78 -6.20
CA LYS A 55 -14.39 -5.28 -5.26
C LYS A 55 -13.73 -6.31 -4.34
N TRP A 56 -14.35 -7.46 -4.18
CA TRP A 56 -13.92 -8.54 -3.31
C TRP A 56 -12.71 -9.34 -3.85
N HIS A 57 -12.29 -9.12 -5.10
CA HIS A 57 -11.11 -9.78 -5.68
C HIS A 57 -9.78 -9.11 -5.33
N ALA A 58 -9.75 -8.29 -4.28
CA ALA A 58 -8.55 -7.65 -3.80
C ALA A 58 -8.47 -7.67 -2.28
N LYS A 59 -7.25 -7.80 -1.78
CA LYS A 59 -6.93 -7.75 -0.35
C LYS A 59 -5.79 -6.76 -0.14
N GLY A 60 -6.07 -5.71 0.63
CA GLY A 60 -5.12 -4.65 0.93
C GLY A 60 -4.57 -4.73 2.35
N PHE A 61 -3.31 -4.34 2.50
CA PHE A 61 -2.64 -4.19 3.80
C PHE A 61 -2.15 -2.74 3.94
N GLY A 62 -2.52 -2.08 5.03
CA GLY A 62 -2.24 -0.65 5.22
C GLY A 62 -1.32 -0.36 6.39
N MET A 63 -0.39 0.58 6.24
CA MET A 63 0.33 1.16 7.39
C MET A 63 0.43 2.67 7.22
N THR A 64 -0.06 3.43 8.21
CA THR A 64 0.05 4.89 8.25
C THR A 64 0.20 5.34 9.68
N LEU A 65 0.71 6.55 9.90
CA LEU A 65 0.77 7.13 11.25
C LEU A 65 -0.64 7.24 11.84
N LYS A 66 -0.79 6.82 13.09
CA LYS A 66 -2.00 7.11 13.86
C LYS A 66 -2.18 8.61 14.07
N GLY A 67 -3.43 9.02 14.24
CA GLY A 67 -3.79 10.39 14.59
C GLY A 67 -4.78 11.00 13.60
N PRO A 68 -4.75 12.33 13.38
CA PRO A 68 -5.75 13.02 12.56
C PRO A 68 -5.80 12.56 11.09
N ASN A 69 -4.68 12.06 10.58
CA ASN A 69 -4.52 11.58 9.20
C ASN A 69 -4.47 10.04 9.14
N ASP A 70 -5.07 9.34 10.11
CA ASP A 70 -5.20 7.89 10.08
C ASP A 70 -6.19 7.42 9.00
N PHE A 71 -6.22 6.12 8.71
CA PHE A 71 -7.21 5.49 7.84
C PHE A 71 -8.65 5.80 8.31
N LYS A 72 -9.51 6.14 7.36
CA LYS A 72 -10.95 6.37 7.60
C LYS A 72 -11.76 5.34 6.82
N LEU A 73 -11.74 4.10 7.28
CA LEU A 73 -12.33 2.98 6.54
C LEU A 73 -13.86 3.10 6.43
N GLU A 74 -14.49 3.75 7.40
CA GLU A 74 -15.92 4.07 7.40
C GLU A 74 -16.34 5.03 6.27
N ASP A 75 -15.39 5.82 5.76
CA ASP A 75 -15.63 6.77 4.67
C ASP A 75 -15.44 6.11 3.28
N PHE A 76 -14.97 4.86 3.21
CA PHE A 76 -14.74 4.21 1.92
C PHE A 76 -16.07 3.88 1.25
N TYR A 77 -16.20 4.28 -0.02
CA TYR A 77 -17.42 4.03 -0.78
C TYR A 77 -17.73 2.52 -0.98
N SER A 78 -16.72 1.65 -0.95
CA SER A 78 -16.90 0.23 -1.31
C SER A 78 -15.91 -0.75 -0.66
N ALA A 79 -15.35 -0.42 0.50
CA ALA A 79 -14.52 -1.36 1.26
C ALA A 79 -15.19 -1.79 2.55
N SER A 80 -15.17 -3.10 2.81
CA SER A 80 -15.34 -3.62 4.16
C SER A 80 -13.98 -3.81 4.81
N SER A 81 -13.95 -3.88 6.14
CA SER A 81 -12.76 -4.23 6.92
C SER A 81 -12.17 -5.60 6.54
N GLU A 82 -12.96 -6.47 5.91
CA GLU A 82 -12.46 -7.76 5.39
C GLU A 82 -11.56 -7.60 4.15
N LEU A 83 -11.70 -6.50 3.40
CA LEU A 83 -10.92 -6.26 2.18
C LEU A 83 -9.65 -5.45 2.44
N PHE A 84 -9.58 -4.74 3.57
CA PHE A 84 -8.45 -3.89 3.92
C PHE A 84 -8.09 -4.02 5.40
N GLU A 85 -6.85 -4.42 5.69
CA GLU A 85 -6.34 -4.59 7.05
C GLU A 85 -5.27 -3.55 7.38
N PRO A 86 -5.59 -2.52 8.19
CA PRO A 86 -4.59 -1.65 8.80
C PRO A 86 -3.73 -2.41 9.81
N TYR A 87 -2.42 -2.17 9.77
CA TYR A 87 -1.43 -2.74 10.68
C TYR A 87 -0.36 -1.70 10.99
N TYR A 88 -0.20 -1.35 12.27
CA TYR A 88 0.56 -0.18 12.71
C TYR A 88 1.97 -0.53 13.21
N GLY A 89 2.54 -1.64 12.75
CA GLY A 89 3.90 -2.05 13.06
C GLY A 89 4.02 -2.91 14.33
N GLU A 90 5.02 -2.65 15.17
CA GLU A 90 5.21 -3.39 16.42
C GLU A 90 3.99 -3.19 17.34
N GLY A 91 3.45 -4.29 17.87
CA GLY A 91 2.16 -4.27 18.59
C GLY A 91 0.92 -4.37 17.69
N GLY A 92 1.10 -4.49 16.37
CA GLY A 92 0.02 -4.72 15.42
C GLY A 92 -0.98 -3.56 15.37
N VAL A 93 -2.22 -3.80 15.79
CA VAL A 93 -3.27 -2.77 15.82
C VAL A 93 -2.97 -1.66 16.84
N ASP A 94 -2.14 -1.93 17.84
CA ASP A 94 -1.80 -0.98 18.91
C ASP A 94 -0.56 -0.13 18.61
N GLY A 95 0.18 -0.46 17.53
CA GLY A 95 1.38 0.28 17.11
C GLY A 95 1.09 1.74 16.69
N ASP A 96 2.15 2.49 16.37
CA ASP A 96 2.08 3.90 15.97
C ASP A 96 2.02 4.12 14.45
N GLY A 97 2.39 3.10 13.66
CA GLY A 97 2.42 3.14 12.20
C GLY A 97 3.55 3.97 11.60
N ASP A 98 4.59 4.29 12.38
CA ASP A 98 5.75 5.04 11.89
C ASP A 98 6.65 4.13 11.02
N ILE A 99 6.62 4.35 9.70
CA ILE A 99 7.42 3.60 8.73
C ILE A 99 8.93 3.80 8.92
N THR A 100 9.36 4.81 9.66
CA THR A 100 10.79 5.11 9.86
C THR A 100 11.43 4.26 10.95
N ARG A 101 10.61 3.56 11.75
CA ARG A 101 11.05 2.65 12.83
C ARG A 101 11.37 1.26 12.28
N PRO A 102 12.60 0.73 12.44
CA PRO A 102 12.97 -0.60 11.94
C PRO A 102 12.06 -1.75 12.41
N GLU A 103 11.62 -1.70 13.66
CA GLU A 103 10.68 -2.62 14.29
C GLU A 103 9.34 -2.66 13.54
N ASN A 104 8.81 -1.50 13.15
CA ASN A 104 7.57 -1.40 12.38
C ASN A 104 7.75 -1.92 10.96
N ILE A 105 8.88 -1.62 10.31
CA ILE A 105 9.20 -2.17 8.99
C ILE A 105 9.20 -3.69 9.01
N ASN A 106 9.90 -4.28 10.00
CA ASN A 106 9.98 -5.73 10.14
C ASN A 106 8.63 -6.35 10.49
N ALA A 107 7.86 -5.74 11.39
CA ALA A 107 6.55 -6.22 11.79
C ALA A 107 5.57 -6.21 10.61
N PHE A 108 5.47 -5.08 9.89
CA PHE A 108 4.59 -4.98 8.72
C PHE A 108 5.04 -5.93 7.59
N ARG A 109 6.35 -6.07 7.36
CA ARG A 109 6.88 -7.04 6.40
C ARG A 109 6.43 -8.47 6.73
N ASN A 110 6.59 -8.89 7.98
CA ASN A 110 6.21 -10.24 8.39
C ASN A 110 4.70 -10.45 8.24
N PHE A 111 3.91 -9.49 8.71
CA PHE A 111 2.45 -9.50 8.56
C PHE A 111 2.01 -9.66 7.10
N VAL A 112 2.57 -8.88 6.18
CA VAL A 112 2.24 -9.00 4.74
C VAL A 112 2.64 -10.36 4.19
N LEU A 113 3.84 -10.85 4.49
CA LEU A 113 4.32 -12.13 3.98
C LEU A 113 3.50 -13.31 4.51
N ASP A 114 3.09 -13.28 5.77
CA ASP A 114 2.28 -14.33 6.39
C ASP A 114 0.86 -14.40 5.79
N ASN A 115 0.35 -13.27 5.27
CA ASN A 115 -0.96 -13.18 4.61
C ASN A 115 -0.91 -13.30 3.08
N THR A 116 0.26 -13.55 2.49
CA THR A 116 0.44 -13.60 1.02
C THR A 116 1.20 -14.86 0.56
N ASP A 117 1.05 -15.97 1.28
CA ASP A 117 1.72 -17.24 0.97
C ASP A 117 3.25 -17.05 0.86
N ARG A 118 3.80 -16.17 1.70
CA ARG A 118 5.23 -15.79 1.73
C ARG A 118 5.78 -15.22 0.42
N LYS A 119 4.92 -14.86 -0.54
CA LYS A 119 5.31 -14.29 -1.83
C LYS A 119 5.42 -12.77 -1.80
N GLY A 120 4.65 -12.10 -0.95
CA GLY A 120 4.50 -10.64 -0.96
C GLY A 120 3.34 -10.17 -1.82
N VAL A 121 3.12 -8.86 -1.87
CA VAL A 121 2.01 -8.22 -2.60
C VAL A 121 2.33 -8.06 -4.09
N HIS A 122 1.30 -7.95 -4.94
CA HIS A 122 1.48 -7.67 -6.37
C HIS A 122 2.01 -6.26 -6.60
N PHE A 123 1.57 -5.30 -5.77
CA PHE A 123 2.12 -3.96 -5.79
C PHE A 123 2.02 -3.26 -4.44
N VAL A 124 2.93 -2.31 -4.23
CA VAL A 124 2.89 -1.34 -3.13
C VAL A 124 2.57 0.03 -3.71
N MET A 125 1.75 0.80 -3.01
CA MET A 125 1.58 2.23 -3.22
C MET A 125 2.10 2.98 -2.00
N ALA A 126 2.80 4.11 -2.21
CA ALA A 126 3.28 4.95 -1.14
C ALA A 126 3.14 6.45 -1.51
N ASP A 127 2.31 7.21 -0.76
CA ASP A 127 2.06 8.66 -0.99
C ASP A 127 2.45 9.47 0.26
N GLY A 128 3.55 9.10 0.89
CA GLY A 128 3.98 9.70 2.16
C GLY A 128 4.46 11.14 2.02
N GLY A 129 3.90 12.01 2.85
CA GLY A 129 4.29 13.41 2.99
C GLY A 129 3.82 14.01 4.30
N PHE A 130 4.38 15.16 4.65
CA PHE A 130 3.99 15.95 5.81
C PHE A 130 4.17 17.44 5.50
N SER A 131 3.55 18.30 6.32
CA SER A 131 3.64 19.75 6.12
C SER A 131 5.08 20.24 6.34
N VAL A 132 5.55 21.07 5.41
CA VAL A 132 6.84 21.77 5.45
C VAL A 132 6.65 23.27 5.27
N GLU A 133 5.49 23.78 5.70
CA GLU A 133 5.10 25.18 5.56
C GLU A 133 6.19 26.14 6.05
N GLY A 134 6.57 27.09 5.19
CA GLY A 134 7.64 28.06 5.43
C GLY A 134 9.06 27.54 5.14
N GLN A 135 9.21 26.28 4.73
CA GLN A 135 10.48 25.65 4.36
C GLN A 135 10.33 24.74 3.12
N GLU A 136 9.48 25.12 2.17
CA GLU A 136 9.11 24.30 1.01
C GLU A 136 10.33 23.90 0.17
N ASN A 137 11.31 24.81 0.04
CA ASN A 137 12.56 24.55 -0.67
C ASN A 137 13.42 23.44 -0.03
N LEU A 138 13.15 23.08 1.24
CA LEU A 138 13.85 22.03 1.98
C LEU A 138 13.07 20.72 2.05
N GLN A 139 11.88 20.64 1.41
CA GLN A 139 10.98 19.48 1.51
C GLN A 139 11.72 18.16 1.25
N GLU A 140 12.47 18.08 0.15
CA GLU A 140 13.22 16.88 -0.23
C GLU A 140 14.21 16.42 0.84
N ILE A 141 14.96 17.37 1.42
CA ILE A 141 15.96 17.07 2.45
C ILE A 141 15.26 16.62 3.74
N LEU A 142 14.15 17.25 4.09
CA LEU A 142 13.37 16.91 5.28
C LEU A 142 12.69 15.55 5.14
N SER A 143 12.24 15.17 3.94
CA SER A 143 11.55 13.90 3.67
C SER A 143 12.49 12.77 3.23
N LYS A 144 13.82 12.95 3.22
CA LYS A 144 14.77 11.94 2.71
C LYS A 144 14.67 10.58 3.40
N GLN A 145 14.44 10.56 4.72
CA GLN A 145 14.29 9.31 5.47
C GLN A 145 12.97 8.62 5.12
N LEU A 146 11.89 9.40 4.99
CA LEU A 146 10.58 8.90 4.59
C LEU A 146 10.64 8.25 3.19
N LEU A 147 11.31 8.91 2.24
CA LEU A 147 11.51 8.36 0.89
C LEU A 147 12.30 7.04 0.92
N LEU A 148 13.40 7.01 1.68
CA LEU A 148 14.21 5.80 1.84
C LEU A 148 13.40 4.65 2.44
N CYS A 149 12.61 4.91 3.48
CA CYS A 149 11.80 3.89 4.15
C CYS A 149 10.66 3.37 3.26
N GLN A 150 10.05 4.21 2.42
CA GLN A 150 9.05 3.76 1.44
C GLN A 150 9.68 2.86 0.35
N PHE A 151 10.89 3.21 -0.14
CA PHE A 151 11.63 2.35 -1.09
C PHE A 151 12.05 1.03 -0.44
N LEU A 152 12.54 1.08 0.80
CA LEU A 152 12.89 -0.10 1.57
C LEU A 152 11.67 -1.00 1.79
N MET A 153 10.51 -0.42 2.10
CA MET A 153 9.27 -1.16 2.26
C MET A 153 8.89 -1.88 0.97
N ALA A 154 8.94 -1.20 -0.17
CA ALA A 154 8.68 -1.82 -1.47
C ALA A 154 9.56 -3.05 -1.71
N LEU A 155 10.88 -2.92 -1.51
CA LEU A 155 11.83 -4.04 -1.63
C LEU A 155 11.58 -5.17 -0.61
N SER A 156 10.90 -4.88 0.49
CA SER A 156 10.67 -5.81 1.59
C SER A 156 9.42 -6.68 1.41
N VAL A 157 8.39 -6.16 0.72
CA VAL A 157 7.08 -6.83 0.63
C VAL A 157 6.55 -7.03 -0.78
N VAL A 158 7.11 -6.37 -1.81
CA VAL A 158 6.68 -6.62 -3.20
C VAL A 158 7.21 -7.98 -3.66
N ARG A 159 6.34 -8.77 -4.28
CA ARG A 159 6.73 -10.06 -4.86
C ARG A 159 7.65 -9.90 -6.07
N THR A 160 8.39 -10.94 -6.43
CA THR A 160 9.13 -10.98 -7.69
C THR A 160 8.20 -10.69 -8.88
N GLY A 161 8.56 -9.71 -9.70
CA GLY A 161 7.75 -9.26 -10.84
C GLY A 161 6.61 -8.30 -10.48
N GLY A 162 6.45 -7.94 -9.21
CA GLY A 162 5.47 -6.94 -8.76
C GLY A 162 5.88 -5.50 -9.05
N HIS A 163 5.02 -4.57 -8.65
CA HIS A 163 5.15 -3.15 -8.98
C HIS A 163 5.20 -2.25 -7.74
N PHE A 164 5.71 -1.03 -7.92
CA PHE A 164 5.76 -0.03 -6.87
C PHE A 164 5.49 1.35 -7.47
N VAL A 165 4.70 2.16 -6.77
CA VAL A 165 4.40 3.56 -7.09
C VAL A 165 4.47 4.43 -5.86
#